data_AF-A0A9E4S9U0-F1
#
_entry.id   AF-A0A9E4S9U0-F1
#
_cell.length_a   1.000
_cell.length_b   1.000
_cell.length_c   1.000
_cell.angle_alpha   90.00
_cell.angle_beta   90.00
_cell.angle_gamma   90.00
#
_symmetry.space_group_name_H-M   'P 1'
#
loop_
_entity.id
_entity.type
_entity.pdbx_description
1 polymer ?
#
loop_
_entity_poly.entity_id
_entity_poly.type
_entity_poly.pdbx_seq_one_letter_code
_entity_poly.pdbx_strand_id
1 'polypeptide(L)'
;MFADIRGSTSIAEKVGPAEFANLLNRFYEVTTKSLLLQNAVVDKMIGDEVMAFFVPAFEKETQAAALRAAVAILRRVGYRPGKEPWLPVGIGINFGEAYVGKVGTGEVNDFTALGDTVNTAARLQSHAKAGEVV
;
A
#
# COMPACT_ATOMS: atom_id res chain seq x y z
N MET A 1 4.37 -5.14 -0.33
CA MET A 1 3.81 -4.22 0.67
C MET A 1 2.38 -3.93 0.25
N PHE A 2 1.46 -3.95 1.21
CA PHE A 2 0.07 -3.56 1.03
C PHE A 2 -0.25 -2.47 2.04
N ALA A 3 -0.92 -1.41 1.60
CA ALA A 3 -1.40 -0.32 2.47
C ALA A 3 -2.87 -0.10 2.18
N ASP A 4 -3.70 -0.12 3.22
CA ASP A 4 -5.15 -0.20 3.06
C ASP A 4 -5.87 0.58 4.16
N ILE A 5 -7.02 1.14 3.82
CA ILE A 5 -7.79 2.00 4.72
C ILE A 5 -8.51 1.13 5.74
N ARG A 6 -8.52 1.53 7.02
CA ARG A 6 -9.28 0.81 8.06
C ARG A 6 -10.71 1.38 8.14
N GLY A 7 -11.71 0.52 8.01
CA GLY A 7 -13.12 0.93 8.09
C GLY A 7 -13.60 1.73 6.88
N SER A 8 -13.02 1.51 5.70
CA SER A 8 -13.35 2.20 4.45
C SER A 8 -14.83 2.13 4.09
N THR A 9 -15.49 0.97 4.21
CA THR A 9 -16.92 0.82 3.95
C THR A 9 -17.76 1.78 4.81
N SER A 10 -17.48 1.80 6.11
CA SER A 10 -18.19 2.71 7.04
C SER A 10 -17.87 4.19 6.77
N ILE A 11 -16.69 4.51 6.25
CA ILE A 11 -16.36 5.87 5.81
C ILE A 11 -17.17 6.22 4.55
N ALA A 12 -17.18 5.35 3.54
CA ALA A 12 -17.87 5.53 2.28
C ALA A 12 -19.38 5.74 2.48
N GLU A 13 -20.01 4.95 3.36
CA GLU A 13 -21.43 5.09 3.72
C GLU A 13 -21.76 6.45 4.35
N LYS A 14 -20.83 7.04 5.10
CA LYS A 14 -21.04 8.31 5.81
C LYS A 14 -20.82 9.53 4.92
N VAL A 15 -19.80 9.51 4.06
CA VAL A 15 -19.40 10.69 3.28
C VAL A 15 -20.05 10.73 1.90
N GLY A 16 -20.51 9.59 1.38
CA GLY A 16 -21.08 9.48 0.05
C GLY A 16 -20.03 9.24 -1.06
N PRO A 17 -20.46 8.83 -2.27
CA PRO A 17 -19.53 8.33 -3.29
C PRO A 17 -18.53 9.37 -3.83
N ALA A 18 -18.94 10.63 -4.00
CA ALA A 18 -18.09 11.66 -4.57
C ALA A 18 -16.99 12.09 -3.59
N GLU A 19 -17.35 12.30 -2.34
CA GLU A 19 -16.45 12.61 -1.24
C GLU A 19 -15.50 11.44 -0.97
N PHE A 20 -16.00 10.20 -1.04
CA PHE A 20 -15.17 9.01 -0.89
C PHE A 20 -14.15 8.88 -2.03
N ALA A 21 -14.54 9.15 -3.28
CA ALA A 21 -13.61 9.18 -4.41
C ALA A 21 -12.52 10.24 -4.23
N ASN A 22 -12.85 11.43 -3.74
CA ASN A 22 -11.86 12.47 -3.42
C ASN A 22 -10.91 12.03 -2.29
N LEU A 23 -11.42 11.33 -1.28
CA LEU A 23 -10.62 10.77 -0.20
C LEU A 23 -9.65 9.70 -0.72
N LEU A 24 -10.11 8.79 -1.58
CA LEU A 24 -9.28 7.78 -2.23
C LEU A 24 -8.20 8.41 -3.10
N ASN A 25 -8.54 9.41 -3.92
CA ASN A 25 -7.55 10.11 -4.75
C ASN A 25 -6.44 10.73 -3.89
N ARG A 26 -6.79 11.37 -2.76
CA ARG A 26 -5.82 11.93 -1.82
C ARG A 26 -4.97 10.82 -1.18
N PHE A 27 -5.58 9.70 -0.80
CA PHE A 27 -4.86 8.54 -0.26
C PHE A 27 -3.87 7.96 -1.26
N TYR A 28 -4.30 7.70 -2.49
CA TYR A 28 -3.44 7.21 -3.56
C TYR A 28 -2.29 8.16 -3.84
N GLU A 29 -2.53 9.47 -3.91
CA GLU A 29 -1.48 10.46 -4.15
C GLU A 29 -0.40 10.39 -3.06
N VAL A 30 -0.78 10.44 -1.77
CA VAL A 30 0.22 10.43 -0.69
C VAL A 30 0.95 9.09 -0.59
N THR A 31 0.26 7.99 -0.89
CA THR A 31 0.78 6.64 -0.79
C THR A 31 1.75 6.34 -1.92
N THR A 32 1.33 6.54 -3.17
CA THR A 32 2.17 6.32 -4.36
C THR A 32 3.39 7.24 -4.36
N LYS A 33 3.24 8.51 -3.96
CA LYS A 33 4.40 9.42 -3.82
C LYS A 33 5.41 8.92 -2.79
N SER A 34 4.95 8.37 -1.67
CA SER A 34 5.85 7.82 -0.63
C SER A 34 6.59 6.57 -1.10
N LEU A 35 5.91 5.74 -1.89
CA LEU A 35 6.44 4.51 -2.50
C LEU A 35 7.48 4.83 -3.58
N LEU A 36 7.16 5.71 -4.52
CA LEU A 36 8.03 6.08 -5.64
C LEU A 36 9.31 6.79 -5.17
N LEU A 37 9.25 7.59 -4.10
CA LEU A 37 10.44 8.18 -3.47
C LEU A 37 11.41 7.15 -2.90
N GLN A 38 10.99 5.90 -2.74
CA GLN A 38 11.79 4.78 -2.27
C GLN A 38 12.00 3.73 -3.37
N ASN A 39 11.84 4.13 -4.65
CA ASN A 39 12.06 3.28 -5.83
C ASN A 39 11.17 2.03 -5.86
N ALA A 40 9.99 2.09 -5.24
CA ALA A 40 9.00 1.01 -5.34
C ALA A 40 8.40 0.95 -6.76
N VAL A 41 7.97 -0.24 -7.16
CA VAL A 41 7.02 -0.42 -8.26
C VAL A 41 5.63 -0.47 -7.66
N VAL A 42 4.79 0.52 -8.00
CA VAL A 42 3.37 0.50 -7.66
C VAL A 42 2.70 -0.47 -8.63
N ASP A 43 2.19 -1.59 -8.11
CA ASP A 43 1.59 -2.66 -8.90
C ASP A 43 0.16 -2.25 -9.29
N LYS A 44 -0.68 -2.04 -8.29
CA LYS A 44 -2.09 -1.70 -8.49
C LYS A 44 -2.70 -0.98 -7.31
N MET A 45 -3.79 -0.27 -7.61
CA MET A 45 -4.69 0.35 -6.65
C MET A 45 -6.03 -0.36 -6.80
N ILE A 46 -6.50 -1.03 -5.76
CA ILE A 46 -7.73 -1.84 -5.80
C ILE A 46 -8.61 -1.39 -4.63
N GLY A 47 -9.75 -0.78 -4.93
CA GLY A 47 -10.66 -0.29 -3.90
C GLY A 47 -9.97 0.71 -2.98
N ASP A 48 -9.81 0.39 -1.71
CA ASP A 48 -9.14 1.21 -0.70
C ASP A 48 -7.67 0.82 -0.44
N GLU A 49 -7.14 -0.11 -1.23
CA GLU A 49 -5.80 -0.68 -1.06
C GLU A 49 -4.82 -0.21 -2.16
N VAL A 50 -3.56 -0.05 -1.76
CA VAL A 50 -2.41 0.10 -2.67
C VAL A 50 -1.43 -1.05 -2.46
N MET A 51 -1.10 -1.74 -3.54
CA MET A 51 -0.07 -2.78 -3.60
C MET A 51 1.19 -2.25 -4.28
N ALA A 52 2.33 -2.50 -3.66
CA ALA A 52 3.64 -2.19 -4.25
C ALA A 52 4.71 -3.19 -3.83
N PHE A 53 5.74 -3.32 -4.65
CA PHE A 53 6.88 -4.18 -4.37
C PHE A 53 8.20 -3.47 -4.67
N PHE A 54 9.27 -3.98 -4.07
CA PHE A 54 10.62 -3.44 -4.17
C PHE A 54 11.52 -4.55 -4.70
N VAL A 55 12.27 -4.26 -5.77
CA VAL A 55 13.19 -5.23 -6.38
C VAL A 55 14.64 -4.73 -6.30
N PRO A 56 15.61 -5.62 -6.04
CA PRO A 56 17.03 -5.26 -5.97
C PRO A 56 17.58 -4.53 -7.22
N ALA A 57 16.94 -4.72 -8.37
CA ALA A 57 17.31 -4.05 -9.62
C ALA A 57 17.09 -2.52 -9.58
N PHE A 58 16.15 -2.03 -8.77
CA PHE A 58 15.85 -0.59 -8.63
C PHE A 58 16.31 -0.03 -7.29
N GLU A 59 16.37 -0.86 -6.24
CA GLU A 59 16.75 -0.45 -4.90
C GLU A 59 17.52 -1.57 -4.21
N LYS A 60 18.77 -1.33 -3.81
CA LYS A 60 19.60 -2.37 -3.18
C LYS A 60 19.13 -2.71 -1.77
N GLU A 61 18.66 -1.71 -1.02
CA GLU A 61 18.18 -1.89 0.36
C GLU A 61 16.65 -2.01 0.40
N THR A 62 16.09 -2.96 -0.36
CA THR A 62 14.64 -3.12 -0.55
C THR A 62 13.85 -3.15 0.75
N GLN A 63 14.33 -3.86 1.77
CA GLN A 63 13.68 -3.96 3.08
C GLN A 63 13.60 -2.60 3.79
N ALA A 64 14.73 -1.88 3.84
CA ALA A 64 14.80 -0.57 4.47
C ALA A 64 13.96 0.45 3.70
N ALA A 65 13.98 0.39 2.37
CA ALA A 65 13.15 1.22 1.50
C ALA A 65 11.65 1.00 1.72
N ALA A 66 11.21 -0.26 1.84
CA ALA A 66 9.83 -0.60 2.15
C ALA A 66 9.38 -0.03 3.50
N LEU A 67 10.20 -0.19 4.54
CA LEU A 67 9.90 0.37 5.86
C LEU A 67 9.88 1.90 5.86
N ARG A 68 10.83 2.56 5.19
CA ARG A 68 10.86 4.02 5.04
C ARG A 68 9.61 4.52 4.31
N ALA A 69 9.17 3.84 3.25
CA ALA A 69 7.95 4.17 2.54
C ALA A 69 6.72 4.05 3.46
N ALA A 70 6.59 2.93 4.19
CA ALA A 70 5.48 2.70 5.11
C ALA A 70 5.38 3.76 6.21
N VAL A 71 6.50 4.08 6.87
CA VAL A 71 6.55 5.15 7.88
C VAL A 71 6.17 6.51 7.26
N ALA A 72 6.62 6.78 6.04
CA ALA A 72 6.31 8.02 5.36
C ALA A 72 4.82 8.12 4.98
N ILE A 73 4.18 7.01 4.62
CA ILE A 73 2.72 6.93 4.39
C ILE A 73 1.98 7.27 5.67
N LEU A 74 2.28 6.59 6.78
CA LEU A 74 1.62 6.84 8.08
C LEU A 74 1.76 8.32 8.50
N ARG A 75 2.95 8.89 8.36
CA ARG A 75 3.18 10.33 8.66
C ARG A 75 2.38 11.27 7.77
N ARG A 76 2.15 10.92 6.50
CA ARG A 76 1.39 11.72 5.53
C ARG A 76 -0.12 11.59 5.73
N VAL A 77 -0.60 10.43 6.15
CA VAL A 77 -2.02 10.25 6.56
C VAL A 77 -2.31 10.80 7.95
N GLY A 78 -1.29 11.27 8.67
CA GLY A 78 -1.43 12.14 9.83
C GLY A 78 -1.04 11.51 11.16
N TYR A 79 -0.52 10.28 11.18
CA TYR A 79 -0.02 9.66 12.41
C TYR A 79 1.19 10.45 12.95
N ARG A 80 0.92 11.29 13.95
CA ARG A 80 1.90 12.14 14.64
C ARG A 80 1.52 12.22 16.12
N PRO A 81 2.49 12.43 17.03
CA PRO A 81 2.20 12.58 18.44
C PRO A 81 1.13 13.66 18.69
N GLY A 82 0.07 13.31 19.41
CA GLY A 82 -1.01 14.22 19.79
C GLY A 82 -1.93 14.67 18.65
N LYS A 83 -1.92 13.98 17.49
CA LYS A 83 -2.84 14.28 16.38
C LYS A 83 -3.52 13.00 15.89
N GLU A 84 -4.83 13.10 15.66
CA GLU A 84 -5.57 12.08 14.95
C GLU A 84 -5.20 12.09 13.45
N PRO A 85 -5.03 10.92 12.82
CA PRO A 85 -4.84 10.85 11.38
C PRO A 85 -6.10 11.31 10.66
N TRP A 86 -5.94 11.90 9.48
CA TRP A 86 -7.10 12.23 8.63
C TRP A 86 -7.63 10.99 7.89
N LEU A 87 -6.87 9.89 7.89
CA LEU A 87 -7.30 8.61 7.35
C LEU A 87 -6.62 7.46 8.12
N PRO A 88 -7.39 6.52 8.68
CA PRO A 88 -6.83 5.37 9.35
C PRO A 88 -6.30 4.36 8.32
N VAL A 89 -5.03 3.97 8.42
CA VAL A 89 -4.36 3.07 7.45
C VAL A 89 -3.57 2.00 8.19
N GLY A 90 -3.67 0.76 7.73
CA GLY A 90 -2.81 -0.36 8.16
C GLY A 90 -1.89 -0.80 7.02
N ILE A 91 -0.65 -1.17 7.34
CA ILE A 91 0.36 -1.55 6.35
C ILE A 91 0.95 -2.92 6.68
N GLY A 92 1.05 -3.79 5.68
CA GLY A 92 1.72 -5.08 5.75
C GLY A 92 2.93 -5.15 4.82
N ILE A 93 4.06 -5.63 5.33
CA ILE A 93 5.31 -5.82 4.60
C ILE A 93 5.80 -7.24 4.82
N ASN A 94 6.18 -7.91 3.74
CA ASN A 94 6.95 -9.13 3.82
C ASN A 94 8.09 -9.07 2.81
N PHE A 95 9.17 -9.79 3.11
CA PHE A 95 10.33 -9.91 2.24
C PHE A 95 10.64 -11.39 2.00
N GLY A 96 10.96 -11.73 0.77
CA GLY A 96 11.24 -13.09 0.36
C GLY A 96 11.24 -13.22 -1.15
N GLU A 97 11.43 -14.45 -1.61
CA GLU A 97 11.38 -14.77 -3.03
C GLU A 97 9.94 -14.64 -3.56
N ALA A 98 9.81 -14.06 -4.74
CA ALA A 98 8.55 -13.91 -5.46
C ALA A 98 8.82 -13.88 -6.96
N TYR A 99 7.85 -14.37 -7.73
CA TYR A 99 7.84 -14.11 -9.16
C TYR A 99 7.49 -12.65 -9.40
N VAL A 100 8.22 -11.96 -10.27
CA VAL A 100 7.90 -10.60 -10.73
C VAL A 100 7.96 -10.60 -12.25
N GLY A 101 6.83 -10.33 -12.89
CA GLY A 101 6.76 -10.42 -14.34
C GLY A 101 5.37 -10.26 -14.92
N LYS A 102 5.27 -10.50 -16.22
CA LYS A 102 4.01 -10.46 -16.96
C LYS A 102 3.16 -11.69 -16.63
N VAL A 103 1.92 -11.45 -16.23
CA VAL A 103 0.92 -12.47 -15.93
C VAL A 103 -0.34 -12.20 -16.77
N GLY A 104 -0.95 -13.25 -17.29
CA GLY A 104 -2.08 -13.16 -18.22
C GLY A 104 -1.69 -13.44 -19.67
N THR A 105 -2.69 -13.52 -20.53
CA THR A 105 -2.53 -13.95 -21.94
C THR A 105 -3.37 -13.07 -22.85
N GLY A 106 -2.86 -12.81 -24.06
CA GLY A 106 -3.54 -11.94 -25.04
C GLY A 106 -3.51 -10.46 -24.63
N GLU A 107 -4.63 -9.78 -24.83
CA GLU A 107 -4.76 -8.34 -24.59
C GLU A 107 -4.83 -7.98 -23.10
N VAL A 108 -5.29 -8.90 -22.24
CA VAL A 108 -5.39 -8.69 -20.79
C VAL A 108 -4.18 -9.30 -20.11
N ASN A 109 -3.28 -8.43 -19.64
CA ASN A 109 -2.09 -8.83 -18.90
C ASN A 109 -1.64 -7.74 -17.93
N ASP A 110 -1.09 -8.17 -16.81
CA ASP A 110 -0.52 -7.32 -15.76
C ASP A 110 0.98 -7.60 -15.62
N PHE A 111 1.75 -6.60 -15.21
CA PHE A 111 3.10 -6.80 -14.68
C PHE A 111 3.03 -6.75 -13.16
N THR A 112 3.15 -7.90 -12.50
CA THR A 112 2.80 -8.04 -11.07
C THR A 112 3.75 -8.99 -10.35
N ALA A 113 3.68 -8.98 -9.01
CA ALA A 113 4.40 -9.89 -8.15
C ALA A 113 3.49 -11.02 -7.63
N LEU A 114 3.94 -12.27 -7.69
CA LEU A 114 3.20 -13.45 -7.23
C LEU A 114 4.03 -14.35 -6.31
N GLY A 115 3.34 -15.09 -5.43
CA GLY A 115 3.93 -16.13 -4.59
C GLY A 115 3.59 -15.99 -3.11
N ASP A 116 4.05 -16.94 -2.30
CA ASP A 116 3.75 -16.99 -0.87
C ASP A 116 4.24 -15.75 -0.11
N THR A 117 5.35 -15.14 -0.55
CA THR A 117 5.85 -13.88 0.00
C THR A 117 4.81 -12.76 -0.13
N VAL A 118 4.17 -12.65 -1.31
CA VAL A 118 3.16 -11.63 -1.60
C VAL A 118 1.88 -11.90 -0.82
N ASN A 119 1.41 -13.15 -0.83
CA ASN A 119 0.23 -13.58 -0.06
C ASN A 119 0.41 -13.36 1.44
N THR A 120 1.61 -13.60 1.97
CA THR A 120 1.93 -13.33 3.36
C THR A 120 1.89 -11.84 3.67
N ALA A 121 2.44 -10.98 2.80
CA ALA A 121 2.34 -9.52 3.00
C ALA A 121 0.88 -9.03 3.05
N ALA A 122 0.00 -9.57 2.19
CA ALA A 122 -1.43 -9.26 2.21
C ALA A 122 -2.08 -9.72 3.53
N ARG A 123 -1.77 -10.94 3.99
CA ARG A 123 -2.23 -11.42 5.31
C ARG A 123 -1.72 -10.56 6.46
N LEU A 124 -0.48 -10.08 6.43
CA LEU A 124 0.04 -9.19 7.47
C LEU A 124 -0.71 -7.86 7.47
N GLN A 125 -0.97 -7.28 6.29
CA GLN A 125 -1.78 -6.06 6.15
C GLN A 125 -3.19 -6.25 6.72
N SER A 126 -3.82 -7.40 6.47
CA SER A 126 -5.19 -7.65 6.95
C SER A 126 -5.28 -7.69 8.48
N HIS A 127 -4.17 -8.00 9.15
CA HIS A 127 -4.07 -7.99 10.62
C HIS A 127 -3.52 -6.66 11.18
N ALA A 128 -2.94 -5.81 10.34
CA ALA A 128 -2.42 -4.50 10.75
C ALA A 128 -3.57 -3.58 11.17
N LYS A 129 -3.50 -3.06 12.40
CA LYS A 129 -4.44 -2.04 12.88
C LYS A 129 -4.11 -0.67 12.30
N ALA A 130 -5.01 0.28 12.54
CA ALA A 130 -4.82 1.67 12.15
C ALA A 130 -3.52 2.23 12.78
N GLY A 131 -2.56 2.61 11.95
CA GLY A 131 -1.27 3.17 12.37
C GLY A 131 -0.17 2.14 12.57
N GLU A 132 -0.44 0.85 12.31
CA GLU A 132 0.56 -0.21 12.42
C GLU A 132 1.22 -0.49 11.06
N VAL A 133 2.51 -0.83 11.14
CA VAL A 133 3.26 -1.52 10.08
C VAL A 133 3.60 -2.88 10.63
N VAL A 134 3.16 -3.93 9.95
CA VAL A 134 3.39 -5.34 10.32
C VAL A 134 4.28 -6.00 9.29
#